data_AF-B4D5E1-F1
#
_entry.id   AF-B4D5E1-F1
#
_cell.length_a   1.000
_cell.length_b   1.000
_cell.length_c   1.000
_cell.angle_alpha   90.00
_cell.angle_beta   90.00
_cell.angle_gamma   90.00
#
_symmetry.space_group_name_H-M   'P 1'
#
loop_
_entity.id
_entity.type
_entity.pdbx_description
1 polymer ?
#
loop_
_entity_poly.entity_id
_entity_poly.type
_entity_poly.pdbx_seq_one_letter_code
_entity_poly.pdbx_strand_id
1 'polypeptide(L)'
;MSILVTPQTRLLVQGITGDFGSRHAKLSLDYGTQLVAGVTPGKGGQTFEHNGHKVPIFDTVGEAAKQTGATVSAIFVPPPFAADAILECVDAGLDLAVAITEGIPVSDMVKVKAAMQGRKTRLIGPNCPGLVTPWHRRKNPSAAAVSASLPATFTRRATSASFRAVAP
;
A
#
# COMPACT_ATOMS: atom_id res chain seq x y z
N MET A 1 -17.36 -8.14 8.99
CA MET A 1 -17.24 -6.95 8.11
C MET A 1 -15.82 -6.43 8.21
N SER A 2 -15.22 -6.03 7.09
CA SER A 2 -13.91 -5.38 7.07
C SER A 2 -14.06 -3.87 6.91
N ILE A 3 -13.12 -3.09 7.47
CA ILE A 3 -13.26 -1.63 7.62
C ILE A 3 -12.53 -0.86 6.51
N LEU A 4 -11.30 -1.28 6.15
CA LEU A 4 -10.44 -0.53 5.22
C LEU A 4 -10.05 -1.32 3.97
N VAL A 5 -9.84 -2.63 4.12
CA VAL A 5 -9.40 -3.50 3.02
C VAL A 5 -10.37 -4.68 2.92
N THR A 6 -10.82 -4.98 1.71
CA THR A 6 -11.74 -6.09 1.39
C THR A 6 -11.05 -7.05 0.40
N PRO A 7 -11.54 -8.29 0.23
CA PRO A 7 -11.02 -9.21 -0.80
C PRO A 7 -11.09 -8.68 -2.24
N GLN A 8 -11.92 -7.67 -2.50
CA GLN A 8 -12.06 -6.99 -3.79
C GLN A 8 -11.09 -5.82 -3.96
N THR A 9 -10.33 -5.47 -2.92
CA THR A 9 -9.37 -4.38 -2.97
C THR A 9 -8.24 -4.72 -3.94
N ARG A 10 -8.06 -3.86 -4.94
CA ARG A 10 -6.98 -3.95 -5.92
C ARG A 10 -5.78 -3.19 -5.41
N LEU A 11 -4.74 -3.93 -5.04
CA LEU A 11 -3.53 -3.42 -4.44
C LEU A 11 -2.51 -3.04 -5.51
N LEU A 12 -1.88 -1.89 -5.31
CA LEU A 12 -0.69 -1.43 -6.02
C LEU A 12 0.48 -1.35 -5.03
N VAL A 13 1.68 -1.75 -5.46
CA VAL A 13 2.89 -1.68 -4.63
C VAL A 13 3.89 -0.69 -5.24
N GLN A 14 4.16 0.40 -4.53
CA GLN A 14 5.22 1.33 -4.88
C GLN A 14 6.56 0.88 -4.30
N GLY A 15 7.58 0.84 -5.15
CA GLY A 15 8.89 0.27 -4.81
C GLY A 15 8.92 -1.26 -4.93
N ILE A 16 8.08 -1.87 -5.77
CA ILE A 16 7.99 -3.33 -5.92
C ILE A 16 9.32 -4.00 -6.28
N THR A 17 10.21 -3.28 -6.98
CA THR A 17 11.52 -3.83 -7.39
C THR A 17 12.60 -3.72 -6.31
N GLY A 18 12.31 -3.07 -5.17
CA GLY A 18 13.22 -3.02 -4.03
C GLY A 18 13.20 -4.31 -3.21
N ASP A 19 14.20 -4.49 -2.34
CA ASP A 19 14.31 -5.68 -1.49
C ASP A 19 13.08 -5.87 -0.58
N PHE A 20 12.61 -4.78 0.04
CA PHE A 20 11.41 -4.82 0.88
C PHE A 20 10.13 -4.94 0.06
N GLY A 21 9.96 -4.13 -0.99
CA GLY A 21 8.74 -4.14 -1.80
C GLY A 21 8.51 -5.48 -2.50
N SER A 22 9.56 -6.11 -3.03
CA SER A 22 9.47 -7.41 -3.70
C SER A 22 9.10 -8.53 -2.73
N ARG A 23 9.73 -8.59 -1.55
CA ARG A 23 9.42 -9.60 -0.53
C ARG A 23 7.97 -9.50 -0.07
N HIS A 24 7.48 -8.29 0.20
CA HIS A 24 6.10 -8.10 0.65
C HIS A 24 5.08 -8.28 -0.45
N ALA A 25 5.41 -7.93 -1.70
CA ALA A 25 4.56 -8.25 -2.85
C ALA A 25 4.37 -9.77 -2.99
N LYS A 26 5.43 -10.56 -2.82
CA LYS A 26 5.36 -12.04 -2.81
C LYS A 26 4.46 -12.55 -1.68
N LEU A 27 4.66 -12.06 -0.45
CA LEU A 27 3.83 -12.44 0.70
C LEU A 27 2.35 -12.06 0.52
N SER A 28 2.07 -10.89 -0.04
CA SER A 28 0.70 -10.44 -0.34
C SER A 28 0.03 -11.32 -1.40
N LEU A 29 0.78 -11.73 -2.44
CA LEU A 29 0.31 -12.69 -3.45
C LEU A 29 0.05 -14.07 -2.83
N ASP A 30 0.97 -14.57 -2.00
CA ASP A 30 0.83 -15.86 -1.32
C ASP A 30 -0.35 -15.87 -0.33
N TYR A 31 -0.69 -14.71 0.23
CA TYR A 31 -1.88 -14.52 1.07
C TYR A 31 -3.19 -14.49 0.26
N GLY A 32 -3.13 -14.33 -1.07
CA GLY A 32 -4.29 -14.22 -1.95
C GLY A 32 -4.80 -12.80 -2.17
N THR A 33 -3.98 -11.79 -1.87
CA THR A 33 -4.33 -10.38 -2.12
C THR A 33 -4.28 -10.09 -3.62
N GLN A 34 -5.23 -9.30 -4.12
CA GLN A 34 -5.25 -8.90 -5.53
C GLN A 34 -4.21 -7.81 -5.81
N LEU A 35 -2.95 -8.20 -5.97
CA LEU A 35 -1.88 -7.31 -6.42
C LEU A 35 -1.99 -7.13 -7.94
N VAL A 36 -2.40 -5.93 -8.37
CA VAL A 36 -2.69 -5.64 -9.78
C VAL A 36 -1.60 -4.85 -10.49
N ALA A 37 -0.78 -4.11 -9.73
CA ALA A 37 0.25 -3.26 -10.29
C ALA A 37 1.42 -3.07 -9.34
N GLY A 38 2.61 -2.90 -9.91
CA GLY A 38 3.78 -2.37 -9.25
C GLY A 38 4.14 -1.01 -9.81
N VAL A 39 4.76 -0.15 -9.00
CA VAL A 39 5.32 1.13 -9.47
C VAL A 39 6.78 1.18 -9.09
N THR A 40 7.62 1.49 -10.06
CA THR A 40 9.02 1.85 -9.85
C THR A 40 9.43 2.80 -10.98
N PRO A 41 9.68 4.08 -10.67
CA PRO A 41 10.13 5.05 -11.67
C PRO A 41 11.40 4.57 -12.39
N GLY A 42 11.39 4.60 -13.73
CA GLY A 42 12.49 4.19 -14.59
C GLY A 42 12.53 2.68 -14.90
N LYS A 43 11.56 1.91 -14.41
CA LYS A 43 11.41 0.47 -14.69
C LYS A 43 10.02 0.10 -15.20
N GLY A 44 9.25 1.09 -15.68
CA GLY A 44 7.98 0.85 -16.34
C GLY A 44 8.11 -0.11 -17.54
N GLY A 45 7.09 -0.92 -17.75
CA GLY A 45 7.06 -1.95 -18.80
C GLY A 45 7.68 -3.29 -18.41
N GLN A 46 8.36 -3.38 -17.26
CA GLN A 46 8.76 -4.66 -16.70
C GLN A 46 7.57 -5.40 -16.09
N THR A 47 7.70 -6.70 -15.89
CA THR A 47 6.70 -7.52 -15.21
C THR A 47 7.34 -8.21 -14.02
N PHE A 48 6.69 -8.13 -12.87
CA PHE A 48 7.05 -8.90 -11.69
C PHE A 48 6.31 -10.23 -11.73
N GLU A 49 7.05 -11.35 -11.77
CA GLU A 49 6.48 -12.70 -11.78
C GLU A 49 6.75 -13.41 -10.45
N HIS A 50 5.69 -13.95 -9.85
CA HIS A 50 5.79 -14.78 -8.64
C HIS A 50 4.63 -15.77 -8.57
N ASN A 51 4.93 -17.06 -8.34
CA ASN A 51 3.94 -18.13 -8.16
C ASN A 51 2.83 -18.15 -9.25
N GLY A 52 3.19 -17.87 -10.52
CA GLY A 52 2.26 -17.86 -11.64
C GLY A 52 1.46 -16.56 -11.82
N HIS A 53 1.58 -15.60 -10.88
CA HIS A 53 1.02 -14.26 -11.03
C HIS A 53 1.99 -13.35 -11.77
N LYS A 54 1.48 -12.64 -12.77
CA LYS A 54 2.19 -11.59 -13.50
C LYS A 54 1.64 -10.23 -13.10
N VAL A 55 2.50 -9.39 -12.53
CA VAL A 55 2.13 -8.04 -12.09
C VAL A 55 2.90 -7.03 -12.94
N PRO A 56 2.21 -6.20 -13.75
CA PRO A 56 2.87 -5.16 -14.56
C PRO A 56 3.48 -4.08 -13.66
N ILE A 57 4.65 -3.59 -14.05
CA ILE A 57 5.36 -2.48 -13.39
C ILE A 57 5.18 -1.24 -14.24
N PHE A 58 4.80 -0.14 -13.60
CA PHE A 58 4.62 1.18 -14.20
C PHE A 58 5.63 2.17 -13.63
N ASP A 59 5.83 3.27 -14.35
CA ASP A 59 6.68 4.37 -13.88
C ASP A 59 5.94 5.26 -12.87
N THR A 60 4.62 5.43 -13.05
CA THR A 60 3.79 6.29 -12.20
C THR A 60 2.56 5.56 -11.63
N VAL A 61 2.12 5.98 -10.44
CA VAL A 61 0.89 5.52 -9.78
C VAL A 61 -0.33 5.94 -10.59
N GLY A 62 -0.32 7.12 -11.19
CA GLY A 62 -1.44 7.62 -12.00
C GLY A 62 -1.73 6.75 -13.22
N GLU A 63 -0.70 6.30 -13.94
CA GLU A 63 -0.85 5.37 -15.08
C GLU A 63 -1.31 4.00 -14.60
N ALA A 64 -0.67 3.48 -13.55
CA ALA A 64 -1.01 2.18 -12.99
C ALA A 64 -2.46 2.12 -12.51
N ALA A 65 -2.94 3.16 -11.82
CA ALA A 65 -4.32 3.26 -11.34
C ALA A 65 -5.32 3.33 -12.49
N LYS A 66 -5.03 4.09 -13.56
CA LYS A 66 -5.89 4.20 -14.74
C LYS A 66 -6.01 2.89 -15.51
N GLN A 67 -4.91 2.15 -15.66
CA GLN A 67 -4.91 0.91 -16.45
C GLN A 67 -5.46 -0.28 -15.66
N THR A 68 -5.15 -0.38 -14.37
CA THR A 68 -5.49 -1.56 -13.55
C THR A 68 -6.68 -1.36 -12.63
N GLY A 69 -7.10 -0.11 -12.43
CA GLY A 69 -8.16 0.25 -11.48
C GLY A 69 -7.74 0.09 -10.02
N ALA A 70 -6.43 0.11 -9.71
CA ALA A 70 -5.94 0.02 -8.34
C ALA A 70 -6.65 1.02 -7.42
N THR A 71 -7.04 0.57 -6.22
CA THR A 71 -7.74 1.42 -5.24
C THR A 71 -6.88 1.72 -4.01
N VAL A 72 -5.91 0.86 -3.72
CA VAL A 72 -5.04 0.98 -2.54
C VAL A 72 -3.59 0.87 -2.96
N SER A 73 -2.73 1.70 -2.36
CA SER A 73 -1.28 1.67 -2.58
C SER A 73 -0.53 1.31 -1.30
N ALA A 74 0.40 0.37 -1.40
CA ALA A 74 1.41 0.08 -0.39
C ALA A 74 2.73 0.74 -0.76
N ILE A 75 3.30 1.53 0.15
CA ILE A 75 4.50 2.33 -0.12
C ILE A 75 5.68 1.72 0.62
N PHE A 76 6.60 1.13 -0.16
CA PHE A 76 7.89 0.57 0.28
C PHE A 76 9.08 1.38 -0.26
N VAL A 77 8.84 2.67 -0.51
CA VAL A 77 9.79 3.60 -1.10
C VAL A 77 10.74 4.14 -0.01
N PRO A 78 12.04 4.38 -0.29
CA PRO A 78 12.96 4.95 0.70
C PRO A 78 12.50 6.32 1.26
N PRO A 79 12.94 6.69 2.47
CA PRO A 79 12.42 7.86 3.19
C PRO A 79 12.47 9.19 2.41
N PRO A 80 13.54 9.52 1.66
CA PRO A 80 13.61 10.76 0.89
C PRO A 80 12.52 10.92 -0.18
N PHE A 81 11.96 9.80 -0.67
CA PHE A 81 10.98 9.81 -1.76
C PHE A 81 9.58 9.40 -1.28
N ALA A 82 9.43 9.01 -0.02
CA ALA A 82 8.17 8.48 0.50
C ALA A 82 7.07 9.55 0.59
N ALA A 83 7.43 10.82 0.82
CA ALA A 83 6.46 11.92 0.84
C ALA A 83 5.84 12.14 -0.55
N ASP A 84 6.66 12.18 -1.59
CA ASP A 84 6.20 12.32 -2.98
C ASP A 84 5.36 11.12 -3.41
N ALA A 85 5.77 9.90 -3.04
CA ALA A 85 5.00 8.67 -3.27
C ALA A 85 3.59 8.70 -2.63
N ILE A 86 3.45 9.33 -1.46
CA ILE A 86 2.13 9.53 -0.82
C ILE A 86 1.31 10.54 -1.61
N LEU A 87 1.90 11.68 -1.99
CA LEU A 87 1.20 12.70 -2.77
C LEU A 87 0.75 12.17 -4.13
N GLU A 88 1.56 11.32 -4.76
CA GLU A 88 1.20 10.66 -6.02
C GLU A 88 -0.06 9.77 -5.87
N CYS A 89 -0.23 9.10 -4.72
CA CYS A 89 -1.48 8.36 -4.43
C CYS A 89 -2.69 9.28 -4.34
N VAL A 90 -2.49 10.46 -3.74
CA VAL A 90 -3.54 11.46 -3.51
C VAL A 90 -3.97 12.06 -4.84
N ASP A 91 -3.03 12.34 -5.73
CA ASP A 91 -3.30 12.87 -7.07
C ASP A 91 -3.88 11.82 -8.02
N ALA A 92 -3.48 10.55 -7.87
CA ALA A 92 -4.13 9.43 -8.56
C ALA A 92 -5.54 9.13 -8.04
N GLY A 93 -5.98 9.76 -6.94
CA GLY A 93 -7.32 9.61 -6.38
C GLY A 93 -7.57 8.24 -5.73
N LEU A 94 -6.52 7.59 -5.22
CA LEU A 94 -6.64 6.31 -4.52
C LEU A 94 -7.46 6.46 -3.23
N ASP A 95 -8.10 5.38 -2.79
CA ASP A 95 -8.90 5.40 -1.56
C ASP A 95 -8.01 5.36 -0.31
N LEU A 96 -6.90 4.62 -0.39
CA LEU A 96 -6.01 4.37 0.75
C LEU A 96 -4.54 4.29 0.30
N ALA A 97 -3.69 5.04 0.99
CA ALA A 97 -2.24 4.92 0.94
C ALA A 97 -1.74 4.33 2.27
N VAL A 98 -0.97 3.26 2.20
CA VAL A 98 -0.36 2.59 3.35
C VAL A 98 1.14 2.82 3.29
N ALA A 99 1.65 3.69 4.15
CA ALA A 99 3.06 4.05 4.22
C ALA A 99 3.78 3.22 5.28
N ILE A 100 4.65 2.32 4.83
CA ILE A 100 5.41 1.40 5.69
C ILE A 100 6.76 2.01 6.07
N THR A 101 7.33 2.80 5.17
CA THR A 101 8.64 3.45 5.32
C THR A 101 8.81 4.13 6.68
N GLU A 102 9.93 3.83 7.34
CA GLU A 102 10.36 4.48 8.58
C GLU A 102 11.31 5.64 8.30
N GLY A 103 11.43 6.59 9.23
CA GLY A 103 12.43 7.67 9.11
C GLY A 103 12.08 8.77 8.11
N ILE A 104 10.82 8.89 7.68
CA ILE A 104 10.36 10.05 6.90
C ILE A 104 10.48 11.31 7.76
N PRO A 105 11.13 12.39 7.29
CA PRO A 105 11.22 13.64 8.03
C PRO A 105 9.84 14.19 8.40
N VAL A 106 9.70 14.66 9.64
CA VAL A 106 8.43 15.23 10.13
C VAL A 106 8.01 16.44 9.29
N SER A 107 8.96 17.24 8.81
CA SER A 107 8.71 18.38 7.92
C SER A 107 7.96 17.98 6.65
N ASP A 108 8.27 16.82 6.10
CA ASP A 108 7.63 16.34 4.87
C ASP A 108 6.24 15.81 5.17
N MET A 109 6.08 15.11 6.30
CA MET A 109 4.77 14.65 6.75
C MET A 109 3.79 15.79 7.07
N VAL A 110 4.29 16.94 7.55
CA VAL A 110 3.45 18.14 7.73
C VAL A 110 2.92 18.65 6.39
N LYS A 111 3.76 18.72 5.36
CA LYS A 111 3.36 19.13 4.00
C LYS A 111 2.37 18.14 3.39
N VAL A 112 2.65 16.84 3.50
CA VAL A 112 1.75 15.76 3.04
C VAL A 112 0.39 15.88 3.71
N LYS A 113 0.36 16.02 5.04
CA LYS A 113 -0.89 16.16 5.79
C LYS A 113 -1.69 17.38 5.34
N ALA A 114 -1.04 18.52 5.09
CA ALA A 114 -1.69 19.72 4.59
C ALA A 114 -2.26 19.50 3.17
N ALA A 115 -1.49 18.89 2.27
CA ALA A 115 -1.92 18.59 0.90
C ALA A 115 -3.08 17.57 0.83
N MET A 116 -3.18 16.67 1.82
CA MET A 116 -4.26 15.70 1.93
C MET A 116 -5.58 16.30 2.45
N GLN A 117 -5.58 17.52 2.99
CA GLN A 117 -6.82 18.14 3.49
C GLN A 117 -7.83 18.35 2.36
N GLY A 118 -9.06 17.87 2.57
CA GLY A 118 -10.13 17.95 1.57
C GLY A 118 -10.02 16.93 0.42
N ARG A 119 -9.05 16.02 0.45
CA ARG A 119 -8.90 14.95 -0.54
C ARG A 119 -9.57 13.66 -0.05
N LYS A 120 -9.94 12.79 -0.99
CA LYS A 120 -10.60 11.50 -0.71
C LYS A 120 -9.65 10.48 -0.05
N THR A 121 -8.38 10.53 -0.43
CA THR A 121 -7.38 9.53 -0.07
C THR A 121 -7.07 9.56 1.42
N ARG A 122 -7.07 8.38 2.04
CA ARG A 122 -6.70 8.20 3.44
C ARG A 122 -5.27 7.70 3.55
N LEU A 123 -4.53 8.18 4.54
CA LEU A 123 -3.17 7.71 4.85
C LEU A 123 -3.17 6.86 6.12
N ILE A 124 -2.53 5.69 6.06
CA ILE A 124 -2.19 4.86 7.22
C ILE A 124 -0.66 4.77 7.31
N GLY A 125 -0.11 5.10 8.47
CA GLY A 125 1.32 5.32 8.65
C GLY A 125 1.67 6.82 8.69
N PRO A 126 2.93 7.20 8.43
CA PRO A 126 4.07 6.34 8.08
C PRO A 126 4.54 5.46 9.25
N ASN A 127 5.57 4.64 9.04
CA ASN A 127 6.07 3.69 10.04
C ASN A 127 4.94 2.79 10.60
N CYS A 128 4.27 2.07 9.71
CA CYS A 128 3.27 1.09 10.10
C CYS A 128 3.62 -0.30 9.56
N PRO A 129 3.31 -1.38 10.29
CA PRO A 129 3.51 -2.75 9.82
C PRO A 129 2.53 -3.13 8.69
N GLY A 130 1.52 -2.29 8.42
CA GLY A 130 0.50 -2.51 7.40
C GLY A 130 -0.87 -2.87 7.97
N LEU A 131 -1.73 -3.41 7.10
CA LEU A 131 -3.11 -3.78 7.36
C LEU A 131 -3.37 -5.21 6.91
N VAL A 132 -4.11 -5.96 7.73
CA VAL A 132 -4.61 -7.28 7.38
C VAL A 132 -6.08 -7.37 7.73
N THR A 133 -6.88 -7.85 6.78
CA THR A 133 -8.25 -8.24 7.07
C THR A 133 -8.24 -9.74 7.35
N PRO A 134 -8.43 -10.19 8.60
CA PRO A 134 -8.41 -11.60 8.94
C PRO A 134 -9.54 -12.33 8.20
N TRP A 135 -9.16 -13.40 7.51
CA TRP A 135 -10.06 -14.24 6.75
C TRP A 135 -10.51 -15.47 7.56
N HIS A 136 -11.79 -15.84 7.48
CA HIS A 136 -12.29 -17.14 7.97
C HIS A 136 -12.40 -18.12 6.80
N ARG A 137 -11.57 -19.17 6.82
CA ARG A 137 -11.31 -20.22 5.82
C ARG A 137 -12.54 -20.91 5.17
N ARG A 138 -13.78 -20.58 5.53
CA ARG A 138 -14.96 -21.43 5.27
C ARG A 138 -15.86 -21.02 4.08
N LYS A 139 -15.70 -19.85 3.43
CA LYS A 139 -16.72 -19.37 2.45
C LYS A 139 -16.26 -18.71 1.14
N ASN A 140 -14.96 -18.49 0.88
CA ASN A 140 -14.45 -17.93 -0.39
C ASN A 140 -12.91 -18.03 -0.45
N PRO A 141 -12.26 -18.08 -1.62
CA PRO A 141 -10.81 -18.29 -1.71
C PRO A 141 -9.94 -17.02 -1.60
N SER A 142 -10.50 -15.81 -1.44
CA SER A 142 -9.73 -14.56 -1.49
C SER A 142 -9.64 -13.82 -0.14
N ALA A 143 -8.41 -13.55 0.31
CA ALA A 143 -8.10 -12.75 1.49
C ALA A 143 -7.27 -11.52 1.09
N ALA A 144 -7.38 -10.41 1.81
CA ALA A 144 -6.66 -9.17 1.48
C ALA A 144 -5.75 -8.73 2.63
N ALA A 145 -4.45 -8.63 2.33
CA ALA A 145 -3.42 -8.15 3.23
C ALA A 145 -2.48 -7.17 2.52
N VAL A 146 -2.27 -6.04 3.16
CA VAL A 146 -1.29 -5.01 2.78
C VAL A 146 -0.29 -4.93 3.93
N SER A 147 0.62 -5.89 4.06
CA SER A 147 1.46 -6.02 5.26
C SER A 147 2.97 -6.05 4.95
N ALA A 148 3.74 -5.39 5.82
CA ALA A 148 5.19 -5.46 5.97
C ALA A 148 5.65 -6.60 6.90
N SER A 149 4.72 -7.30 7.57
CA SER A 149 5.04 -8.49 8.35
C SER A 149 3.79 -9.34 8.56
N LEU A 150 3.88 -10.63 8.25
CA LEU A 150 2.99 -11.65 8.83
C LEU A 150 3.91 -12.54 9.68
N PRO A 151 3.57 -12.74 10.95
CA PRO A 151 2.70 -13.87 11.24
C PRO A 151 1.56 -13.55 12.23
N ALA A 152 0.66 -14.52 12.34
CA ALA A 152 -0.51 -14.56 13.21
C ALA A 152 -0.19 -14.11 14.65
N THR A 153 -0.62 -12.92 15.03
CA THR A 153 -1.23 -12.53 16.31
C THR A 153 -1.42 -11.02 16.23
N PHE A 154 -2.64 -10.53 16.40
CA PHE A 154 -2.91 -9.11 16.57
C PHE A 154 -2.34 -8.66 17.94
N THR A 155 -1.04 -8.45 18.03
CA THR A 155 -0.41 -7.83 19.20
C THR A 155 -0.62 -6.33 19.11
N ARG A 156 -1.72 -5.90 19.73
CA ARG A 156 -1.96 -4.52 20.12
C ARG A 156 -0.85 -4.10 21.10
N ARG A 157 0.25 -3.50 20.63
CA ARG A 157 1.02 -2.49 21.37
C ARG A 157 2.12 -1.79 20.56
N ALA A 158 2.01 -0.46 20.60
CA ALA A 158 3.07 0.55 20.72
C ALA A 158 3.91 0.92 19.48
N THR A 159 3.33 1.79 18.64
CA THR A 159 4.00 3.05 18.26
C THR A 159 2.95 4.16 18.24
N SER A 160 3.22 5.20 19.04
CA SER A 160 2.35 6.33 19.33
C SER A 160 2.25 7.29 18.15
N ALA A 161 1.41 6.99 17.16
CA ALA A 161 0.86 7.98 16.23
C ALA A 161 -0.25 7.32 15.40
N SER A 162 -1.26 6.76 16.07
CA SER A 162 -2.55 6.56 15.42
C SER A 162 -3.10 7.96 15.12
N PHE A 163 -2.74 8.55 13.99
CA PHE A 163 -3.46 9.70 13.45
C PHE A 163 -4.88 9.20 13.23
N ARG A 164 -5.70 9.50 14.22
CA ARG A 164 -7.15 9.34 14.22
C ARG A 164 -7.61 9.71 12.83
N ALA A 165 -8.26 8.78 12.15
CA ALA A 165 -8.97 9.06 10.91
C ALA A 165 -9.99 10.16 11.25
N VAL A 166 -9.59 11.41 11.04
CA VAL A 166 -10.50 12.55 11.07
C VAL A 166 -11.05 12.60 9.65
N ALA A 167 -12.16 11.90 9.47
CA ALA A 167 -13.21 12.32 8.55
C ALA A 167 -14.36 12.87 9.42
N PRO A 168 -15.13 13.85 8.89
CA PRO A 168 -16.01 14.75 9.65
C PRO A 168 -17.09 14.06 10.49
#